data_AF-A0A317L379-F1
#
_entry.id   AF-A0A317L379-F1
#
_cell.length_a   1.000
_cell.length_b   1.000
_cell.length_c   1.000
_cell.angle_alpha   90.00
_cell.angle_beta   90.00
_cell.angle_gamma   90.00
#
_symmetry.space_group_name_H-M   'P 1'
#
loop_
_entity.id
_entity.type
_entity.pdbx_description
1 polymer ?
#
loop_
_entity_poly.entity_id
_entity_poly.type
_entity_poly.pdbx_seq_one_letter_code
_entity_poly.pdbx_strand_id
1 'polypeptide(L)'
;MASRIIGTIAGLSSLLLWFSFHFMNPYNDLIGIEPFFRTTLLLALPACLAIYAAWRRKKVPMLIAFIWSFPLSLYTGLTQSMYSFFGITCLFYLTSYFLMLLSERTNK
;
A
#
# COMPACT_ATOMS: atom_id res chain seq x y z
N MET A 1 16.62 -9.31 -6.04
CA MET A 1 16.54 -7.83 -6.06
C MET A 1 15.16 -7.34 -6.48
N ALA A 2 14.48 -8.03 -7.41
CA ALA A 2 13.13 -7.69 -7.89
C ALA A 2 12.10 -7.42 -6.77
N SER A 3 12.06 -8.24 -5.71
CA SER A 3 11.12 -8.05 -4.59
C SER A 3 11.25 -6.70 -3.88
N ARG A 4 12.49 -6.20 -3.73
CA ARG A 4 12.76 -4.90 -3.13
C ARG A 4 12.18 -3.77 -3.98
N ILE A 5 12.48 -3.79 -5.28
CA ILE A 5 12.08 -2.75 -6.23
C ILE A 5 10.55 -2.69 -6.33
N ILE A 6 9.89 -3.83 -6.47
CA ILE A 6 8.43 -3.92 -6.57
C ILE A 6 7.77 -3.41 -5.28
N GLY A 7 8.29 -3.81 -4.11
CA GLY A 7 7.77 -3.35 -2.82
C GLY A 7 7.95 -1.84 -2.61
N THR A 8 9.10 -1.28 -2.98
CA THR A 8 9.35 0.17 -2.89
C THR A 8 8.50 0.97 -3.86
N ILE A 9 8.34 0.50 -5.11
CA ILE A 9 7.52 1.19 -6.11
C ILE A 9 6.06 1.18 -5.68
N ALA A 10 5.56 0.04 -5.19
CA ALA A 10 4.20 -0.07 -4.67
C ALA A 10 3.96 0.81 -3.43
N GLY A 11 4.98 0.95 -2.56
CA GLY A 11 4.94 1.85 -1.42
C GLY A 11 4.82 3.32 -1.83
N LEU A 12 5.72 3.74 -2.73
CA LEU A 12 5.77 5.10 -3.23
C LEU A 12 4.51 5.47 -4.02
N SER A 13 4.02 4.58 -4.89
CA SER A 13 2.80 4.83 -5.65
C SER A 13 1.57 4.96 -4.75
N SER A 14 1.48 4.15 -3.69
CA SER A 14 0.40 4.25 -2.70
C SER A 14 0.46 5.57 -1.90
N LEU A 15 1.66 6.06 -1.57
CA LEU A 15 1.81 7.38 -0.93
C LEU A 15 1.44 8.53 -1.86
N LEU A 16 1.84 8.46 -3.13
CA LEU A 16 1.48 9.46 -4.14
C LEU A 16 -0.03 9.49 -4.39
N LEU A 17 -0.65 8.32 -4.52
CA LEU A 17 -2.11 8.20 -4.65
C LEU A 17 -2.83 8.77 -3.43
N TRP A 18 -2.31 8.55 -2.21
CA TRP A 18 -2.87 9.11 -0.99
C TRP A 18 -2.76 10.64 -0.95
N PHE A 19 -1.62 11.18 -1.38
CA PHE A 19 -1.45 12.64 -1.51
C PHE A 19 -2.45 13.24 -2.51
N SER A 20 -2.59 12.64 -3.70
CA SER A 20 -3.58 13.07 -4.69
C SER A 20 -5.03 12.91 -4.20
N PHE A 21 -5.33 11.87 -3.42
CA PHE A 21 -6.65 11.67 -2.80
C PHE A 21 -7.05 12.82 -1.90
N HIS A 22 -6.11 13.34 -1.11
CA HIS A 22 -6.40 14.37 -0.13
C HIS A 22 -6.35 15.80 -0.69
N PHE A 23 -5.35 16.11 -1.52
CA PHE A 23 -5.07 17.49 -1.97
C PHE A 23 -5.70 17.84 -3.32
N MET A 24 -5.94 16.87 -4.21
CA MET A 24 -6.45 17.14 -5.56
C MET A 24 -7.94 16.85 -5.75
N ASN A 25 -8.63 16.35 -4.72
CA ASN A 25 -10.04 16.01 -4.82
C ASN A 25 -10.92 17.23 -4.45
N PRO A 26 -11.59 17.88 -5.43
CA PRO A 26 -12.44 19.05 -5.18
C PRO A 26 -13.73 18.70 -4.41
N TYR A 27 -14.08 17.42 -4.31
CA TYR A 27 -15.21 16.94 -3.49
C TYR A 27 -14.83 16.68 -2.04
N ASN A 28 -13.55 16.84 -1.70
CA ASN A 28 -13.07 16.84 -0.33
C ASN A 28 -13.29 18.25 0.26
N ASP A 29 -14.51 18.77 0.12
CA ASP A 29 -14.92 19.98 0.80
C ASP A 29 -14.81 19.71 2.31
N LEU A 30 -14.08 20.60 3.02
CA LEU A 30 -14.20 20.84 4.46
C LEU A 30 -13.59 19.76 5.38
N ILE A 31 -12.28 19.87 5.63
CA ILE A 31 -11.65 19.90 6.98
C ILE A 31 -12.27 18.93 8.01
N GLY A 32 -12.44 17.67 7.63
CA GLY A 32 -12.68 16.59 8.57
C GLY A 32 -11.33 16.00 8.98
N ILE A 33 -10.84 16.28 10.20
CA ILE A 33 -9.63 15.65 10.73
C ILE A 33 -9.77 14.12 10.72
N GLU A 34 -11.00 13.63 10.86
CA GLU A 34 -11.32 12.21 10.98
C GLU A 34 -11.07 11.37 9.72
N PRO A 35 -11.59 11.71 8.51
CA PRO A 35 -11.26 10.99 7.28
C PRO A 35 -9.76 11.10 6.91
N PHE A 36 -9.11 12.21 7.21
CA PHE A 36 -7.67 12.35 7.03
C PHE A 36 -6.90 11.37 7.93
N PHE A 37 -7.24 11.30 9.22
CA PHE A 37 -6.56 10.42 10.17
C PHE A 37 -6.80 8.93 9.83
N ARG A 38 -8.05 8.58 9.48
CA ARG A 38 -8.40 7.21 9.07
C ARG A 38 -7.62 6.78 7.82
N THR A 39 -7.60 7.59 6.77
CA THR A 39 -6.86 7.25 5.54
C THR A 39 -5.35 7.24 5.75
N THR A 40 -4.81 8.12 6.60
CA THR A 40 -3.38 8.09 6.98
C THR A 40 -3.02 6.77 7.66
N LEU A 41 -3.83 6.33 8.63
CA LEU A 41 -3.61 5.08 9.36
C LEU A 41 -3.79 3.83 8.50
N LEU A 42 -4.72 3.85 7.55
CA LEU A 42 -5.10 2.68 6.76
C LEU A 42 -4.44 2.60 5.38
N LEU A 43 -3.89 3.69 4.84
CA LEU A 43 -3.20 3.71 3.53
C LEU A 43 -1.75 4.18 3.63
N ALA A 44 -1.49 5.31 4.29
CA ALA A 44 -0.13 5.87 4.34
C ALA A 44 0.80 5.06 5.26
N LEU A 45 0.30 4.67 6.43
CA LEU A 45 1.06 3.89 7.42
C LEU A 45 1.46 2.49 6.87
N PRO A 46 0.54 1.68 6.29
CA PRO A 46 0.94 0.42 5.67
C PRO A 46 1.86 0.62 4.46
N ALA A 47 1.73 1.71 3.70
CA ALA A 47 2.68 2.00 2.61
C ALA A 47 4.11 2.24 3.13
N CYS A 48 4.27 3.02 4.21
CA CYS A 48 5.54 3.18 4.90
C CYS A 48 6.08 1.84 5.43
N LEU A 49 5.20 1.01 5.99
CA LEU A 49 5.54 -0.32 6.49
C LEU A 49 6.01 -1.25 5.35
N ALA A 50 5.39 -1.17 4.17
CA ALA A 50 5.77 -1.93 2.98
C ALA A 50 7.15 -1.51 2.45
N ILE A 51 7.46 -0.20 2.43
CA ILE A 51 8.79 0.31 2.08
C ILE A 51 9.84 -0.21 3.06
N TYR A 52 9.56 -0.12 4.36
CA TYR A 52 10.45 -0.63 5.40
C TYR A 52 10.67 -2.15 5.28
N ALA A 53 9.60 -2.91 5.03
CA ALA A 53 9.66 -4.35 4.83
C ALA A 53 10.48 -4.73 3.60
N ALA A 54 10.32 -4.00 2.49
CA ALA A 54 11.10 -4.17 1.27
C ALA A 54 12.59 -3.96 1.53
N TRP A 55 12.96 -2.91 2.27
CA TRP A 55 14.37 -2.66 2.60
C TRP A 55 14.95 -3.71 3.54
N ARG A 56 14.23 -4.08 4.60
CA ARG A 56 14.65 -5.11 5.57
C ARG A 56 14.52 -6.55 5.06
N ARG A 57 13.93 -6.76 3.86
CA ARG A 57 13.61 -8.08 3.28
C ARG A 57 12.85 -9.00 4.25
N LYS A 58 12.02 -8.43 5.13
CA LYS A 58 11.25 -9.21 6.10
C LYS A 58 9.85 -9.45 5.55
N LYS A 59 9.49 -10.73 5.37
CA LYS A 59 8.19 -11.16 4.85
C LYS A 59 7.01 -10.83 5.78
N VAL A 60 7.20 -10.96 7.10
CA VAL A 60 6.15 -10.72 8.10
C VAL A 60 5.59 -9.29 8.07
N PRO A 61 6.41 -8.22 8.15
CA PRO A 61 5.89 -6.85 8.07
C PRO A 61 5.27 -6.52 6.71
N MET A 62 5.71 -7.16 5.62
CA MET A 62 5.10 -6.99 4.30
C MET A 62 3.66 -7.53 4.27
N LEU A 63 3.43 -8.68 4.89
CA LEU A 63 2.10 -9.30 4.98
C LEU A 63 1.19 -8.51 5.93
N ILE A 64 1.73 -7.97 7.03
CA ILE A 64 1.00 -7.07 7.93
C ILE A 64 0.56 -5.82 7.16
N ALA A 65 1.46 -5.20 6.38
CA ALA A 65 1.11 -4.04 5.55
C ALA A 65 -0.03 -4.33 4.57
N PHE A 66 0.00 -5.50 3.93
CA PHE A 66 -1.05 -5.96 3.03
C PHE A 66 -2.39 -6.14 3.76
N ILE A 67 -2.43 -6.93 4.84
CA ILE A 67 -3.69 -7.19 5.58
C ILE A 67 -4.27 -5.88 6.13
N TRP A 68 -3.41 -4.98 6.59
CA TRP A 68 -3.82 -3.67 7.10
C TRP A 68 -4.44 -2.79 6.02
N SER A 69 -3.84 -2.74 4.81
CA SER A 69 -4.38 -1.93 3.72
C SER A 69 -5.55 -2.61 2.98
N PHE A 70 -5.67 -3.94 3.07
CA PHE A 70 -6.62 -4.74 2.29
C PHE A 70 -8.08 -4.28 2.35
N PRO A 71 -8.73 -4.08 3.52
CA PRO A 71 -10.15 -3.73 3.56
C PRO A 71 -10.43 -2.38 2.89
N LEU A 72 -9.54 -1.40 3.07
CA LEU A 72 -9.71 -0.08 2.50
C LEU A 72 -9.35 -0.06 1.00
N SER A 73 -8.26 -0.72 0.60
CA SER A 73 -7.89 -0.91 -0.80
C SER A 73 -8.99 -1.62 -1.60
N LEU A 74 -9.66 -2.60 -1.01
CA LEU A 74 -10.76 -3.34 -1.63
C LEU A 74 -12.01 -2.46 -1.75
N TYR A 75 -12.33 -1.69 -0.70
CA TYR A 75 -13.40 -0.68 -0.76
C TYR A 75 -13.16 0.34 -1.88
N THR A 76 -11.96 0.94 -1.94
CA THR A 76 -11.60 1.91 -2.98
C THR A 76 -11.47 1.29 -4.37
N GLY A 77 -11.14 0.00 -4.44
CA GLY A 77 -11.04 -0.77 -5.68
C GLY A 77 -12.38 -1.02 -6.34
N LEU A 78 -13.42 -1.26 -5.52
CA LEU A 78 -14.80 -1.49 -5.97
C LEU A 78 -15.53 -0.19 -6.32
N THR A 79 -15.12 0.94 -5.75
CA THR A 79 -15.63 2.25 -6.17
C THR A 79 -14.94 2.70 -7.47
N GLN A 80 -15.73 3.03 -8.49
CA GLN A 80 -15.28 3.39 -9.83
C GLN A 80 -14.67 4.81 -9.85
N SER A 81 -13.44 4.95 -9.36
CA SER A 81 -12.69 6.22 -9.39
C SER A 81 -11.20 6.00 -9.67
N MET A 82 -10.46 7.10 -9.85
CA MET A 82 -8.99 7.10 -9.95
C MET A 82 -8.29 6.52 -8.71
N TYR A 83 -9.03 6.12 -7.68
CA TYR A 83 -8.51 5.47 -6.47
C TYR A 83 -8.61 3.94 -6.52
N SER A 84 -9.14 3.36 -7.62
CA SER A 84 -9.07 1.91 -7.85
C SER A 84 -7.62 1.40 -7.95
N PHE A 85 -6.67 2.29 -8.30
CA PHE A 85 -5.24 1.99 -8.27
C PHE A 85 -4.70 1.58 -6.88
N PHE A 86 -5.38 1.93 -5.77
CA PHE A 86 -5.03 1.41 -4.44
C PHE A 86 -5.22 -0.10 -4.30
N GLY A 87 -6.17 -0.68 -5.05
CA GLY A 87 -6.30 -2.13 -5.16
C GLY A 87 -5.08 -2.74 -5.87
N ILE A 88 -4.62 -2.08 -6.94
CA ILE A 88 -3.45 -2.52 -7.73
C ILE A 88 -2.17 -2.44 -6.88
N THR A 89 -1.96 -1.36 -6.12
CA THR A 89 -0.80 -1.26 -5.21
C THR A 89 -0.82 -2.32 -4.12
N CYS A 90 -2.01 -2.65 -3.59
CA CYS A 90 -2.20 -3.74 -2.64
C CYS A 90 -1.81 -5.10 -3.25
N LEU A 91 -2.19 -5.38 -4.50
CA LEU A 91 -1.75 -6.59 -5.22
C LEU A 91 -0.23 -6.64 -5.43
N PHE A 92 0.42 -5.49 -5.63
CA PHE A 92 1.88 -5.45 -5.71
C PHE A 92 2.56 -5.75 -4.37
N TYR A 93 1.96 -5.37 -3.23
CA TYR A 93 2.45 -5.81 -1.90
C TYR A 93 2.38 -7.32 -1.76
N LEU A 94 1.27 -7.93 -2.16
CA LEU A 94 1.10 -9.38 -2.15
C LEU A 94 2.11 -10.08 -3.07
N THR A 95 2.29 -9.55 -4.28
CA THR A 95 3.27 -10.07 -5.25
C THR A 95 4.69 -10.00 -4.70
N SER A 96 5.08 -8.88 -4.07
CA SER A 96 6.39 -8.73 -3.46
C SER A 96 6.57 -9.67 -2.26
N TYR A 97 5.53 -9.91 -1.46
CA TYR A 97 5.54 -10.93 -0.42
C TYR A 97 5.81 -12.35 -0.98
N PHE A 98 5.09 -12.77 -2.03
CA PHE A 98 5.31 -14.06 -2.68
C PHE A 98 6.73 -14.18 -3.26
N LEU A 99 7.26 -13.12 -3.87
CA LEU A 99 8.64 -13.09 -4.36
C LEU A 99 9.67 -13.23 -3.23
N MET A 100 9.43 -12.63 -2.06
CA MET A 100 10.28 -12.82 -0.89
C MET A 100 10.21 -14.26 -0.37
N LEU A 101 9.01 -14.86 -0.34
CA LEU A 101 8.82 -16.24 0.09
C LEU A 101 9.51 -17.23 -0.85
N LEU A 102 9.40 -17.02 -2.16
CA LEU A 102 10.05 -17.85 -3.17
C LEU A 102 11.57 -17.75 -3.08
N SER A 103 12.11 -16.55 -2.90
CA SER A 103 13.55 -16.32 -2.72
C SER A 103 14.12 -16.97 -1.47
N GLU A 104 13.34 -17.12 -0.40
CA GLU A 104 13.76 -17.80 0.83
C GLU A 104 13.72 -19.33 0.68
N ARG A 105 12.76 -19.85 -0.10
CA ARG A 105 12.67 -21.28 -0.44
C ARG A 105 13.84 -21.76 -1.30
N THR A 106 14.35 -20.94 -2.22
CA THR A 106 15.49 -21.30 -3.08
C THR A 106 16.84 -21.30 -2.35
N ASN A 107 16.93 -20.61 -1.20
CA ASN A 107 18.19 -20.49 -0.44
C ASN A 107 18.24 -21.47 0.76
N LYS A 108 17.30 -22.40 0.83
CA LYS A 108 17.30 -23.56 1.72
C LYS A 108 17.55 -24.81 0.88
#